data_AF-X6NT19-F1
#
_entry.id   AF-X6NT19-F1
#
_cell.length_a   1.000
_cell.length_b   1.000
_cell.length_c   1.000
_cell.angle_alpha   90.00
_cell.angle_beta   90.00
_cell.angle_gamma   90.00
#
_symmetry.space_group_name_H-M   'P 1'
#
loop_
_entity.id
_entity.type
_entity.pdbx_description
1 polymer ?
#
loop_
_entity_poly.entity_id
_entity_poly.type
_entity_poly.pdbx_seq_one_letter_code
_entity_poly.pdbx_strand_id
1 'polypeptide(L)'
;MKSAEHEIPEYMHQASYQGNTLGLPLFCDHNTIKNVTGELINDYIKVFYQPNRLIVVGTGVEHSEFERFASQTFGDIRSDPQHTNLEIEKARYTGGQMKFKYDFGAEDHNTHVGLCFETGKFFFVFF
;
A
#
# COMPACT_ATOMS: atom_id res chain seq x y z
N MET A 1 6.01 -1.47 19.46
CA MET A 1 4.88 -1.69 18.55
C MET A 1 5.28 -2.77 17.55
N LYS A 2 5.53 -3.98 18.03
CA LYS A 2 5.64 -5.20 17.22
C LYS A 2 4.43 -6.02 17.60
N SER A 3 3.61 -6.37 16.62
CA SER A 3 2.41 -7.19 16.85
C SER A 3 2.30 -8.18 15.71
N ALA A 4 2.14 -9.45 16.06
CA ALA A 4 1.99 -10.53 15.10
C ALA A 4 0.84 -10.26 14.12
N GLU A 5 -0.26 -9.66 14.60
CA GLU A 5 -1.45 -9.35 13.80
C GLU A 5 -1.18 -8.40 12.63
N HIS A 6 -0.20 -7.49 12.76
CA HIS A 6 0.11 -6.50 11.73
C HIS A 6 1.20 -6.98 10.77
N GLU A 7 2.18 -7.73 11.26
CA GLU A 7 3.32 -8.17 10.44
C GLU A 7 3.01 -9.44 9.63
N ILE A 8 2.20 -10.35 10.14
CA ILE A 8 1.88 -11.61 9.43
C ILE A 8 1.17 -11.36 8.09
N PRO A 9 0.15 -10.47 8.00
CA PRO A 9 -0.48 -10.15 6.71
C PRO A 9 0.50 -9.59 5.69
N GLU A 10 1.50 -8.83 6.12
CA GLU A 10 2.54 -8.30 5.25
C GLU A 10 3.40 -9.42 4.68
N TYR A 11 3.91 -10.33 5.53
CA TYR A 11 4.69 -11.48 5.07
C TYR A 11 3.86 -12.42 4.19
N MET A 12 2.56 -12.56 4.43
CA MET A 12 1.67 -13.33 3.56
C MET A 12 1.58 -12.76 2.14
N HIS A 13 1.45 -11.44 2.01
CA HIS A 13 1.44 -10.78 0.70
C HIS A 13 2.77 -11.00 -0.03
N GLN A 14 3.90 -10.79 0.66
CA GLN A 14 5.23 -11.02 0.09
C GLN A 14 5.43 -12.47 -0.35
N ALA A 15 5.03 -13.44 0.48
CA ALA A 15 5.11 -14.86 0.16
C ALA A 15 4.26 -15.22 -1.07
N SER A 16 3.04 -14.67 -1.15
CA SER A 16 2.03 -15.06 -2.13
C SER A 16 2.27 -14.51 -3.53
N TYR A 17 2.85 -13.31 -3.63
CA TYR A 17 3.01 -12.57 -4.89
C TYR A 17 4.47 -12.31 -5.30
N GLN A 18 5.45 -12.86 -4.56
CA GLN A 18 6.88 -12.93 -4.92
C GLN A 18 7.50 -11.61 -5.41
N GLY A 19 7.20 -10.50 -4.72
CA GLY A 19 7.78 -9.19 -5.05
C GLY A 19 7.15 -8.48 -6.25
N ASN A 20 6.03 -8.97 -6.77
CA ASN A 20 5.26 -8.28 -7.81
C ASN A 20 4.06 -7.57 -7.21
N THR A 21 3.88 -6.28 -7.51
CA THR A 21 2.75 -5.43 -7.09
C THR A 21 2.31 -5.62 -5.64
N LEU A 22 1.35 -6.51 -5.36
CA LEU A 22 0.90 -6.83 -4.00
C LEU A 22 1.98 -7.48 -3.12
N GLY A 23 2.99 -8.10 -3.71
CA GLY A 23 4.11 -8.71 -3.00
C GLY A 23 5.25 -7.74 -2.66
N LEU A 24 5.13 -6.47 -3.06
CA LEU A 24 6.10 -5.44 -2.68
C LEU A 24 5.92 -5.07 -1.20
N PRO A 25 7.02 -4.91 -0.44
CA PRO A 25 6.93 -4.62 0.98
C PRO A 25 6.28 -3.25 1.22
N LEU A 26 5.26 -3.20 2.08
CA LEU A 26 4.67 -1.95 2.54
C LEU A 26 5.62 -1.20 3.48
N PHE A 27 6.31 -1.95 4.34
CA PHE A 27 7.28 -1.38 5.27
C PHE A 27 8.65 -1.22 4.62
N CYS A 28 9.22 -0.03 4.73
CA CYS A 28 10.57 0.24 4.24
C CYS A 28 11.59 -0.45 5.14
N ASP A 29 12.53 -1.18 4.54
CA ASP A 29 13.62 -1.80 5.28
C ASP A 29 14.67 -0.76 5.72
N HIS A 30 15.54 -1.13 6.65
CA HIS A 30 16.58 -0.23 7.18
C HIS A 30 17.66 0.17 6.17
N ASN A 31 17.75 -0.52 5.03
CA ASN A 31 18.75 -0.25 3.99
C ASN A 31 18.19 0.69 2.92
N THR A 32 16.95 0.47 2.49
CA THR A 32 16.20 1.21 1.49
C THR A 32 15.86 2.60 2.00
N ILE A 33 15.54 2.76 3.28
CA ILE A 33 15.23 4.08 3.85
C ILE A 33 16.39 5.08 3.68
N LYS A 34 17.64 4.59 3.69
CA LYS A 34 18.83 5.41 3.48
C LYS A 34 18.97 5.91 2.03
N ASN A 35 18.31 5.25 1.09
CA ASN A 35 18.30 5.58 -0.33
C ASN A 35 17.12 6.49 -0.71
N VAL A 36 16.17 6.73 0.21
CA VAL A 36 15.04 7.62 -0.04
C VAL A 36 15.51 9.07 0.03
N THR A 37 15.52 9.75 -1.13
CA THR A 37 15.88 11.17 -1.23
C THR A 37 14.63 12.05 -1.39
N GLY A 38 14.76 13.35 -1.12
CA GLY A 38 13.68 14.32 -1.35
C GLY A 38 13.30 14.43 -2.83
N GLU A 39 14.25 14.24 -3.74
CA GLU A 39 14.00 14.19 -5.19
C GLU A 39 13.13 12.99 -5.54
N LEU A 40 13.46 11.81 -5.02
CA LEU A 40 12.68 10.59 -5.23
C LEU A 40 11.23 10.74 -4.75
N ILE A 41 11.03 11.38 -3.60
CA ILE A 41 9.67 11.63 -3.05
C ILE A 41 8.91 12.60 -3.97
N ASN A 42 9.54 13.68 -4.41
CA ASN A 42 8.90 14.64 -5.32
C ASN A 42 8.52 13.98 -6.64
N ASP A 43 9.37 13.12 -7.19
CA ASP A 43 9.07 12.42 -8.43
C ASP A 43 7.96 11.38 -8.24
N TYR A 44 7.94 10.67 -7.10
CA TYR A 44 6.82 9.81 -6.72
C TYR A 44 5.49 10.58 -6.67
N ILE A 45 5.47 11.75 -6.02
CA ILE A 45 4.27 12.59 -5.94
C ILE A 45 3.81 13.01 -7.34
N LYS A 46 4.72 13.50 -8.18
CA LYS A 46 4.39 13.89 -9.56
C LYS A 46 3.80 12.73 -10.36
N VAL A 47 4.33 11.52 -10.22
CA VAL A 47 3.86 10.35 -10.99
C VAL A 47 2.50 9.85 -10.50
N PHE A 48 2.29 9.77 -9.18
CA PHE A 48 1.14 9.08 -8.62
C PHE A 48 -0.02 10.00 -8.21
N TYR A 49 0.23 11.26 -7.83
CA TYR A 49 -0.80 12.21 -7.36
C TYR A 49 -1.37 13.01 -8.53
N GLN A 50 -1.95 12.29 -9.49
CA GLN A 50 -2.59 12.86 -10.67
C GLN A 50 -4.06 13.19 -10.39
N PRO A 51 -4.63 14.27 -10.99
CA PRO A 51 -5.99 14.71 -10.69
C PRO A 51 -7.04 13.64 -11.02
N ASN A 52 -6.79 12.76 -11.99
CA ASN A 52 -7.67 11.63 -12.33
C ASN A 52 -7.64 10.47 -11.31
N ARG A 53 -6.74 10.51 -10.32
CA ARG A 53 -6.59 9.50 -9.25
C ARG A 53 -6.85 10.07 -7.85
N LEU A 54 -7.21 11.35 -7.75
CA LEU A 54 -7.54 12.00 -6.49
C LEU A 54 -9.05 12.03 -6.30
N ILE A 55 -9.51 11.64 -5.12
CA ILE A 55 -10.92 11.70 -4.73
C ILE A 55 -10.97 12.44 -3.40
N VAL A 56 -11.76 13.52 -3.34
CA VAL A 56 -11.99 14.28 -2.11
C VAL A 56 -13.34 13.85 -1.54
N VAL A 57 -13.36 13.38 -0.30
CA VAL A 57 -14.57 12.88 0.36
C VAL A 57 -14.87 13.76 1.57
N GLY A 58 -16.08 14.31 1.62
CA GLY A 58 -16.60 15.06 2.76
C GLY A 58 -17.78 14.32 3.40
N THR A 59 -17.84 14.27 4.73
CA THR A 59 -18.95 13.68 5.48
C THR A 59 -19.57 14.74 6.39
N GLY A 60 -20.92 14.81 6.40
CA GLY A 60 -21.64 15.78 7.23
C GLY A 60 -21.51 17.25 6.80
N VAL A 61 -21.12 17.52 5.55
CA VAL A 61 -20.95 18.87 4.99
C VAL A 61 -22.00 19.16 3.92
N GLU A 62 -22.31 20.44 3.71
CA GLU A 62 -23.15 20.88 2.59
C GLU A 62 -22.35 20.73 1.29
N HIS A 63 -22.95 20.11 0.28
CA HIS A 63 -22.25 19.69 -0.93
C HIS A 63 -21.76 20.87 -1.76
N SER A 64 -22.56 21.92 -1.93
CA SER A 64 -22.21 23.06 -2.79
C SER A 64 -21.07 23.90 -2.22
N GLU A 65 -21.03 24.07 -0.89
CA GLU A 65 -19.94 24.74 -0.20
C GLU A 65 -18.66 23.89 -0.26
N PHE A 66 -18.78 22.58 -0.06
CA PHE A 66 -17.66 21.64 -0.15
C PHE A 66 -17.06 21.60 -1.56
N GLU A 67 -17.91 21.50 -2.59
CA GLU A 67 -17.48 21.54 -4.00
C GLU A 67 -16.74 22.84 -4.31
N ARG A 68 -17.25 23.98 -3.86
CA ARG A 68 -16.62 25.29 -4.06
C ARG A 68 -15.20 25.32 -3.48
N PHE A 69 -15.02 24.87 -2.24
CA PHE A 69 -13.69 24.86 -1.61
C PHE A 69 -12.75 23.83 -2.22
N ALA A 70 -13.27 22.65 -2.59
CA ALA A 70 -12.50 21.62 -3.26
C ALA A 70 -12.02 22.11 -4.63
N SER A 71 -12.89 22.75 -5.42
CA SER A 71 -12.53 23.33 -6.71
C SER A 71 -11.52 24.47 -6.58
N GLN A 72 -11.63 25.31 -5.55
CA GLN A 72 -10.66 26.40 -5.32
C GLN A 72 -9.27 25.88 -4.93
N THR A 73 -9.21 24.78 -4.19
CA THR A 73 -7.94 24.25 -3.65
C THR A 73 -7.25 23.29 -4.64
N PHE A 74 -8.04 22.43 -5.30
CA PHE A 74 -7.53 21.33 -6.12
C PHE A 74 -7.80 21.54 -7.62
N GLY A 75 -8.57 22.56 -8.02
CA GLY A 75 -8.93 22.80 -9.42
C GLY A 75 -7.74 23.16 -10.32
N ASP A 76 -6.67 23.71 -9.75
CA ASP A 76 -5.46 24.10 -10.50
C ASP A 76 -4.45 22.95 -10.68
N ILE A 77 -4.74 21.75 -10.16
CA ILE A 77 -3.86 20.59 -10.32
C ILE A 77 -3.86 20.15 -11.79
N ARG A 78 -2.69 20.26 -12.43
CA ARG A 78 -2.50 19.87 -13.83
C ARG A 78 -2.20 18.38 -13.94
N SER A 79 -2.87 17.72 -14.87
CA SER A 79 -2.55 16.35 -15.26
C SER A 79 -1.26 16.32 -16.05
N ASP A 80 -0.39 15.36 -15.75
CA ASP A 80 0.74 15.01 -16.59
C ASP A 80 0.31 13.91 -17.58
N PRO A 81 0.27 14.19 -18.91
CA PRO A 81 -0.10 13.21 -19.91
C PRO A 81 0.75 11.93 -19.86
N GLN A 82 2.02 12.04 -19.41
CA GLN A 82 2.93 10.90 -19.32
C GLN A 82 2.53 9.90 -18.22
N HIS A 83 1.79 10.37 -17.20
CA HIS A 83 1.45 9.57 -16.03
C HIS A 83 -0.06 9.31 -15.89
N THR A 84 -0.85 9.77 -16.86
CA THR A 84 -2.32 9.62 -16.85
C THR A 84 -2.73 8.15 -17.01
N ASN A 85 -2.07 7.41 -17.91
CA ASN A 85 -2.33 6.00 -18.20
C ASN A 85 -1.12 5.13 -17.82
N LEU A 86 -0.93 4.86 -16.52
CA LEU A 86 0.05 3.88 -16.08
C LEU A 86 -0.50 2.47 -16.31
N GLU A 87 0.18 1.68 -17.15
CA GLU A 87 -0.08 0.25 -17.23
C GLU A 87 0.46 -0.42 -15.97
N ILE A 88 -0.44 -0.73 -15.04
CA ILE A 88 -0.09 -1.45 -13.81
C ILE A 88 -0.09 -2.93 -14.13
N GLU A 89 1.04 -3.60 -13.89
CA GLU A 89 1.13 -5.05 -14.00
C GLU A 89 0.12 -5.70 -13.05
N LYS A 90 -0.64 -6.68 -13.53
CA LYS A 90 -1.59 -7.39 -12.68
C LYS A 90 -0.83 -8.30 -11.72
N ALA A 91 -1.16 -8.21 -10.43
CA ALA A 91 -0.71 -9.16 -9.43
C ALA A 91 -1.12 -10.58 -9.85
N ARG A 92 -0.19 -11.53 -9.76
CA ARG A 92 -0.44 -12.96 -10.00
C ARG A 92 -0.12 -13.73 -8.74
N TYR A 93 -1.10 -14.44 -8.20
CA TYR A 93 -0.85 -15.33 -7.08
C TYR A 93 0.03 -16.49 -7.52
N THR A 94 1.12 -16.68 -6.80
CA THR A 94 2.09 -17.76 -7.02
C THR A 94 2.09 -18.77 -5.87
N GLY A 95 1.42 -18.44 -4.77
CA GLY A 95 1.57 -19.13 -3.50
C GLY A 95 2.98 -18.95 -2.92
N GLY A 96 3.21 -19.55 -1.75
CA GLY A 96 4.51 -19.47 -1.11
C GLY A 96 4.42 -19.81 0.37
N GLN A 97 5.58 -19.93 1.00
CA GLN A 97 5.70 -20.06 2.44
C GLN A 97 6.87 -19.22 2.93
N MET A 98 6.69 -18.59 4.09
CA MET A 98 7.74 -17.87 4.79
C MET A 98 7.75 -18.36 6.24
N LYS A 99 8.95 -18.60 6.77
CA LYS A 99 9.15 -19.04 8.14
C LYS A 99 10.30 -18.27 8.74
N PHE A 100 10.04 -17.57 9.83
CA PHE A 100 11.03 -16.78 10.55
C PHE A 100 11.05 -17.21 12.01
N LYS A 101 12.25 -17.15 12.61
CA LYS A 101 12.36 -17.06 14.06
C LYS A 101 12.30 -15.58 14.40
N TYR A 102 11.09 -15.11 14.71
CA TYR A 102 10.82 -13.70 14.91
C TYR A 102 10.31 -13.46 16.33
N ASP A 103 10.83 -12.43 16.97
CA ASP A 103 10.48 -12.05 18.32
C ASP A 103 9.56 -10.82 18.25
N PHE A 104 8.26 -11.06 18.45
CA PHE A 104 7.23 -10.02 18.49
C PHE A 104 7.25 -9.23 19.82
N GLY A 105 8.14 -9.58 20.74
CA GLY A 105 8.34 -8.92 22.03
C GLY A 105 8.77 -9.94 23.08
N ALA A 106 9.56 -9.49 24.06
CA ALA A 106 10.17 -10.36 25.08
C ALA A 106 9.20 -11.25 25.88
N GLU A 107 7.89 -10.95 25.84
CA GLU A 107 6.83 -11.69 26.54
C GLU A 107 6.00 -12.59 25.63
N ASP A 108 6.21 -12.56 24.31
CA ASP A 108 5.50 -13.43 23.37
C ASP A 108 6.27 -14.74 23.16
N HIS A 109 5.76 -15.81 23.77
CA HIS A 109 6.32 -17.15 23.65
C HIS A 109 5.52 -18.05 22.70
N ASN A 110 4.55 -17.48 21.97
CA ASN A 110 3.66 -18.25 21.11
C ASN A 110 4.23 -18.40 19.69
N THR A 111 3.81 -19.46 19.02
CA THR A 111 4.01 -19.60 17.56
C THR A 111 2.78 -19.08 16.86
N HIS A 112 2.96 -18.06 16.03
CA HIS A 112 1.90 -17.51 15.20
C HIS A 112 1.95 -18.12 13.81
N VAL A 113 0.81 -18.56 13.32
CA VAL A 113 0.66 -19.17 11.99
C VAL A 113 -0.52 -18.49 11.33
N GLY A 114 -0.35 -18.08 10.08
CA GLY A 114 -1.47 -17.64 9.29
C GLY A 114 -1.46 -18.31 7.92
N LEU A 115 -2.66 -18.53 7.39
CA LEU A 115 -2.89 -19.18 6.11
C LEU A 115 -3.75 -18.26 5.24
N CYS A 116 -3.40 -18.17 3.96
CA CYS A 116 -4.09 -17.33 2.99
C CYS A 116 -4.16 -18.05 1.65
N PHE A 117 -5.21 -17.76 0.90
CA PHE A 117 -5.43 -18.27 -0.44
C PHE A 117 -6.08 -17.18 -1.30
N GLU A 118 -5.78 -17.20 -2.59
CA GLU A 118 -6.43 -16.31 -3.54
C GLU A 118 -7.90 -16.71 -3.72
N THR A 119 -8.80 -15.74 -3.62
CA THR A 119 -10.20 -15.92 -4.02
C THR A 119 -10.47 -14.99 -5.19
N GLY A 120 -11.09 -15.49 -6.27
CA GLY A 120 -11.38 -14.79 -7.54
C GLY A 120 -10.95 -13.32 -7.74
N LYS A 121 -11.44 -12.38 -6.92
CA LYS A 121 -11.08 -10.94 -6.98
C LYS A 121 -10.49 -10.34 -5.69
N PHE A 122 -10.37 -11.11 -4.62
CA PHE A 122 -9.96 -10.62 -3.29
C PHE A 122 -8.99 -11.60 -2.62
N PHE A 123 -8.02 -11.05 -1.90
CA PHE A 123 -7.13 -11.81 -1.04
C PHE A 123 -7.67 -11.74 0.38
N PHE A 124 -7.94 -12.90 1.00
CA PHE A 124 -8.41 -13.00 2.38
C PHE A 124 -7.30 -13.55 3.27
N VAL A 125 -7.10 -12.88 4.40
CA VAL A 125 -6.17 -13.28 5.45
C VAL A 125 -6.99 -13.76 6.65
N PHE A 126 -6.71 -14.98 7.11
CA PHE A 126 -7.28 -15.52 8.35
C PHE A 126 -6.21 -15.47 9.45
N PHE A 127 -6.61 -14.99 10.64
CA PHE A 127 -5.80 -14.90 11.86
C PHE A 127 -6.04 -16.12 12.76
#